data_AF-A0A3Q0T303-F1
#
_entry.id   AF-A0A3Q0T303-F1
#
_cell.length_a   1.000
_cell.length_b   1.000
_cell.length_c   1.000
_cell.angle_alpha   90.00
_cell.angle_beta   90.00
_cell.angle_gamma   90.00
#
_symmetry.space_group_name_H-M   'P 1'
#
loop_
_entity.id
_entity.type
_entity.pdbx_description
1 polymer ?
#
loop_
_entity_poly.entity_id
_entity_poly.type
_entity_poly.pdbx_seq_one_letter_code
_entity_poly.pdbx_strand_id
1 'polypeptide(L)'
;MTVVHKMKMARFFFVAFLCFLTPLHQAESSGNTISDLTFKNMDFAMNLYRKISSYHDKNIFFSPLSISTSFASLLMASDGVTHKQILRVLKLEELERADQPDLIPKLFQLLHENITRNGSLKLDQSMALFMHPQFVVEREFEEKVNKFFNADIKTVNFADTSESIGVINDYIRGKTRGKVTEMISALDEQTKLLLINTIFFQGAWQMPFNGNLTRNAPFYIDNYNTVQVPMMLKEDKFYTAEDASLGARVLKLPYYEGVSMLILLPNTGMDYTMVDDEITAERFQSWITKLRKIKVEVNMPKFNMEQSYSLHNLLPGMGMTSAFSNLANLTKLSQDKGLKLSEVLHKAVIEVDETGTTAAAATTIGIIPYSLPRTFIVNRPFFFFIYHEDTNCLLFMGRVIDPTTK
;
A
#
# COMPACT_ATOMS: atom_id res chain seq x y z
N MET A 1 89.63 -12.65 -37.45
CA MET A 1 89.89 -11.20 -37.47
C MET A 1 89.04 -10.59 -38.58
N THR A 2 88.09 -9.71 -38.21
CA THR A 2 87.65 -8.47 -38.90
C THR A 2 87.24 -8.57 -40.40
N VAL A 3 86.13 -8.06 -40.95
CA VAL A 3 85.18 -6.98 -40.64
C VAL A 3 83.85 -7.26 -41.38
N VAL A 4 82.77 -6.78 -40.77
CA VAL A 4 81.39 -6.50 -41.22
C VAL A 4 81.22 -6.04 -42.70
N HIS A 5 80.15 -6.55 -43.35
CA HIS A 5 79.35 -5.75 -44.29
C HIS A 5 77.85 -6.04 -44.13
N LYS A 6 77.10 -4.96 -43.83
CA LYS A 6 75.63 -4.90 -43.76
C LYS A 6 75.03 -4.93 -45.16
N MET A 7 73.96 -5.69 -45.37
CA MET A 7 72.96 -5.31 -46.37
C MET A 7 71.54 -5.82 -46.04
N LYS A 8 70.67 -4.83 -45.78
CA LYS A 8 69.22 -4.72 -45.97
C LYS A 8 68.37 -6.01 -46.04
N MET A 9 67.46 -6.15 -45.07
CA MET A 9 66.12 -6.68 -45.31
C MET A 9 65.07 -5.67 -44.83
N ALA A 10 64.21 -5.25 -45.75
CA ALA A 10 63.03 -4.47 -45.48
C ALA A 10 62.03 -5.30 -44.67
N ARG A 11 61.56 -4.78 -43.54
CA ARG A 11 60.42 -5.33 -42.80
C ARG A 11 59.22 -4.42 -43.05
N PHE A 12 58.23 -4.95 -43.76
CA PHE A 12 56.89 -4.41 -43.84
C PHE A 12 56.30 -4.34 -42.42
N PHE A 13 55.99 -3.14 -41.94
CA PHE A 13 55.13 -2.95 -40.78
C PHE A 13 53.73 -2.59 -41.30
N PHE A 14 52.84 -3.58 -41.32
CA PHE A 14 51.40 -3.35 -41.41
C PHE A 14 50.92 -3.08 -39.98
N VAL A 15 50.71 -1.81 -39.61
CA VAL A 15 50.02 -1.48 -38.37
C VAL A 15 48.53 -1.64 -38.63
N ALA A 16 47.99 -2.81 -38.32
CA ALA A 16 46.55 -3.03 -38.27
C ALA A 16 46.00 -2.29 -37.04
N PHE A 17 45.30 -1.18 -37.28
CA PHE A 17 44.53 -0.47 -36.27
C PHE A 17 43.29 -1.33 -35.96
N LEU A 18 43.42 -2.24 -34.99
CA LEU A 18 42.29 -2.96 -34.40
C LEU A 18 41.52 -1.95 -33.53
N CYS A 19 40.56 -1.27 -34.16
CA CYS A 19 39.45 -0.65 -33.45
C CYS A 19 38.70 -1.77 -32.71
N PHE A 20 39.07 -1.99 -31.44
CA PHE A 20 38.16 -2.63 -30.51
C PHE A 20 36.99 -1.67 -30.30
N LEU A 21 35.96 -1.84 -31.13
CA LEU A 21 34.60 -1.48 -30.75
C LEU A 21 34.24 -2.40 -29.59
N THR A 22 34.65 -2.02 -28.38
CA THR A 22 33.92 -2.46 -27.20
C THR A 22 32.50 -1.92 -27.39
N PRO A 23 31.44 -2.74 -27.24
CA PRO A 23 30.15 -2.17 -26.99
C PRO A 23 30.34 -1.31 -25.75
N LEU A 24 30.14 0.01 -25.87
CA LEU A 24 29.77 0.79 -24.70
C LEU A 24 28.54 0.05 -24.17
N HIS A 25 28.73 -0.72 -23.11
CA HIS A 25 27.66 -1.00 -22.20
C HIS A 25 27.24 0.39 -21.75
N GLN A 26 26.19 0.89 -22.38
CA GLN A 26 25.46 2.04 -21.91
C GLN A 26 25.05 1.62 -20.51
N ALA A 27 25.79 2.12 -19.51
CA ALA A 27 25.35 2.05 -18.14
C ALA A 27 23.95 2.64 -18.18
N GLU A 28 22.92 1.80 -18.02
CA GLU A 28 21.58 2.28 -17.75
C GLU A 28 21.74 3.29 -16.62
N SER A 29 21.48 4.57 -16.93
CA SER A 29 21.42 5.60 -15.90
C SER A 29 20.50 5.05 -14.83
N SER A 30 20.94 5.00 -13.58
CA SER A 30 20.19 4.57 -12.40
C SER A 30 18.77 5.15 -12.47
N GLY A 31 17.87 4.37 -13.06
CA GLY A 31 16.65 4.87 -13.65
C GLY A 31 15.53 4.52 -12.72
N ASN A 32 15.05 5.52 -11.98
CA ASN A 32 13.92 5.46 -11.07
C ASN A 32 12.90 4.37 -11.46
N THR A 33 12.90 3.28 -10.69
CA THR A 33 12.21 2.03 -10.99
C THR A 33 10.89 1.93 -10.23
N ILE A 34 10.09 0.90 -10.55
CA ILE A 34 8.95 0.48 -9.72
C ILE A 34 9.40 0.24 -8.26
N SER A 35 10.63 -0.26 -8.04
CA SER A 35 11.19 -0.45 -6.70
C SER A 35 11.26 0.87 -5.92
N ASP A 36 11.72 1.96 -6.56
CA ASP A 36 11.80 3.26 -5.92
C ASP A 36 10.40 3.78 -5.54
N LEU A 37 9.43 3.65 -6.46
CA LEU A 37 8.04 3.98 -6.16
C LEU A 37 7.51 3.19 -4.95
N THR A 38 7.74 1.88 -4.91
CA THR A 38 7.23 1.05 -3.81
C THR A 38 7.86 1.41 -2.47
N PHE A 39 9.15 1.76 -2.45
CA PHE A 39 9.82 2.23 -1.24
C PHE A 39 9.28 3.59 -0.78
N LYS A 40 9.14 4.57 -1.69
CA LYS A 40 8.57 5.88 -1.36
C LYS A 40 7.12 5.78 -0.88
N ASN A 41 6.31 4.91 -1.51
CA ASN A 41 4.95 4.61 -1.06
C ASN A 41 4.92 4.01 0.35
N MET A 42 5.91 3.19 0.70
CA MET A 42 6.04 2.63 2.04
C MET A 42 6.46 3.68 3.07
N ASP A 43 7.39 4.60 2.75
CA ASP A 43 7.71 5.73 3.63
C ASP A 43 6.48 6.64 3.85
N PHE A 44 5.74 6.95 2.78
CA PHE A 44 4.45 7.64 2.90
C PHE A 44 3.49 6.89 3.83
N ALA A 45 3.35 5.56 3.67
CA ALA A 45 2.50 4.73 4.51
C ALA A 45 2.83 4.88 6.00
N MET A 46 4.12 4.82 6.36
CA MET A 46 4.54 4.91 7.76
C MET A 46 4.28 6.31 8.33
N ASN A 47 4.48 7.37 7.53
CA ASN A 47 4.17 8.74 7.95
C ASN A 47 2.67 8.97 8.12
N LEU A 48 1.85 8.43 7.22
CA LEU A 48 0.39 8.49 7.34
C LEU A 48 -0.10 7.67 8.54
N TYR A 49 0.47 6.49 8.77
CA TYR A 49 0.16 5.65 9.93
C TYR A 49 0.39 6.42 11.22
N ARG A 50 1.58 7.00 11.42
CA ARG A 50 1.90 7.81 12.62
C ARG A 50 0.94 9.00 12.77
N LYS A 51 0.53 9.60 11.66
CA LYS A 51 -0.46 10.68 11.69
C LYS A 51 -1.82 10.15 12.17
N ILE A 52 -2.28 9.01 11.68
CA ILE A 52 -3.55 8.38 12.09
C ILE A 52 -3.48 7.95 13.56
N SER A 53 -2.41 7.26 13.98
CA SER A 53 -2.26 6.76 15.35
C SER A 53 -2.20 7.90 16.38
N SER A 54 -1.70 9.08 16.01
CA SER A 54 -1.70 10.25 16.89
C SER A 54 -3.10 10.79 17.25
N TYR A 55 -4.15 10.39 16.52
CA TYR A 55 -5.55 10.77 16.79
C TYR A 55 -6.43 9.59 17.24
N HIS A 56 -5.93 8.36 17.12
CA HIS A 56 -6.74 7.15 17.26
C HIS A 56 -5.99 6.06 18.04
N ASP A 57 -6.54 5.68 19.19
CA ASP A 57 -6.05 4.54 19.99
C ASP A 57 -6.77 3.22 19.65
N LYS A 58 -7.62 3.23 18.61
CA LYS A 58 -8.41 2.06 18.17
C LYS A 58 -7.69 1.28 17.07
N ASN A 59 -8.39 0.29 16.50
CA ASN A 59 -7.98 -0.38 15.28
C ASN A 59 -7.68 0.64 14.16
N ILE A 60 -6.65 0.35 13.37
CA ILE A 60 -6.25 1.16 12.21
C ILE A 60 -6.17 0.22 11.01
N PHE A 61 -6.72 0.63 9.87
CA PHE A 61 -6.59 -0.13 8.64
C PHE A 61 -6.76 0.72 7.41
N PHE A 62 -5.75 0.83 6.57
CA PHE A 62 -5.83 1.59 5.32
C PHE A 62 -4.96 0.95 4.23
N SER A 63 -5.18 1.39 2.99
CA SER A 63 -4.33 1.02 1.85
C SER A 63 -3.44 2.18 1.42
N PRO A 64 -2.14 2.14 1.70
CA PRO A 64 -1.22 3.17 1.25
C PRO A 64 -1.18 3.29 -0.27
N LEU A 65 -1.11 2.16 -0.99
CA LEU A 65 -1.11 2.15 -2.45
C LEU A 65 -2.35 2.84 -3.02
N SER A 66 -3.53 2.54 -2.48
CA SER A 66 -4.80 3.10 -2.96
C SER A 66 -4.89 4.61 -2.74
N ILE A 67 -4.43 5.09 -1.57
CA ILE A 67 -4.36 6.51 -1.24
C ILE A 67 -3.34 7.22 -2.15
N SER A 68 -2.12 6.67 -2.27
CA SER A 68 -1.07 7.25 -3.11
C SER A 68 -1.48 7.33 -4.58
N THR A 69 -2.14 6.29 -5.10
CA THR A 69 -2.71 6.28 -6.46
C THR A 69 -3.73 7.42 -6.62
N SER A 70 -4.54 7.66 -5.59
CA SER A 70 -5.52 8.75 -5.61
C SER A 70 -4.88 10.13 -5.65
N PHE A 71 -3.84 10.37 -4.87
CA PHE A 71 -3.12 11.63 -4.93
C PHE A 71 -2.19 11.74 -6.15
N ALA A 72 -1.75 10.63 -6.74
CA ALA A 72 -1.08 10.64 -8.04
C ALA A 72 -2.01 11.12 -9.16
N SER A 73 -3.32 10.85 -9.07
CA SER A 73 -4.29 11.48 -9.97
C SER A 73 -4.36 13.00 -9.78
N LEU A 74 -4.34 13.47 -8.53
CA LEU A 74 -4.33 14.91 -8.21
C LEU A 74 -3.01 15.60 -8.58
N LEU A 75 -1.89 14.87 -8.63
CA LEU A 75 -0.64 15.40 -9.17
C LEU A 75 -0.80 15.82 -10.64
N MET A 76 -1.49 15.01 -11.45
CA MET A 76 -1.77 15.36 -12.85
C MET A 76 -2.71 16.58 -12.97
N ALA A 77 -3.60 16.78 -11.99
CA ALA A 77 -4.50 17.93 -11.92
C ALA A 77 -3.83 19.23 -11.45
N SER A 78 -2.68 19.13 -10.78
CA SER A 78 -2.13 20.24 -9.99
C SER A 78 -0.91 20.92 -10.61
N ASP A 79 -0.70 22.17 -10.19
CA ASP A 79 0.50 22.95 -10.52
C ASP A 79 1.01 23.78 -9.33
N GLY A 80 2.19 24.38 -9.45
CA GLY A 80 2.77 25.31 -8.49
C GLY A 80 2.95 24.72 -7.08
N VAL A 81 2.55 25.49 -6.06
CA VAL A 81 2.69 25.08 -4.64
C VAL A 81 1.85 23.85 -4.32
N THR A 82 0.65 23.74 -4.89
CA THR A 82 -0.22 22.58 -4.70
C THR A 82 0.47 21.30 -5.16
N HIS A 83 1.05 21.31 -6.36
CA HIS A 83 1.77 20.17 -6.92
C HIS A 83 2.96 19.75 -6.05
N LYS A 84 3.81 20.72 -5.68
CA LYS A 84 4.99 20.46 -4.83
C LYS A 84 4.64 19.88 -3.47
N GLN A 85 3.58 20.38 -2.83
CA GLN A 85 3.13 19.84 -1.55
C GLN A 85 2.64 18.40 -1.68
N ILE A 86 1.90 18.07 -2.75
CA ILE A 86 1.43 16.70 -2.96
C ILE A 86 2.62 15.76 -3.19
N LEU A 87 3.60 16.14 -4.04
CA LEU A 87 4.81 15.33 -4.27
C LEU A 87 5.57 15.06 -2.98
N ARG A 88 5.79 16.11 -2.17
CA ARG A 88 6.53 16.01 -0.92
C ARG A 88 5.85 15.10 0.09
N VAL A 89 4.54 15.23 0.26
CA VAL A 89 3.80 14.38 1.21
C VAL A 89 3.81 12.92 0.75
N LEU A 90 3.66 12.64 -0.55
CA LEU A 90 3.76 11.29 -1.10
C LEU A 90 5.20 10.76 -1.23
N LYS A 91 6.21 11.58 -0.91
CA LYS A 91 7.64 11.24 -1.03
C LYS A 91 8.11 10.99 -2.48
N LEU A 92 7.47 11.62 -3.46
CA LEU A 92 7.71 11.38 -4.89
C LEU A 92 8.56 12.45 -5.59
N GLU A 93 9.08 13.45 -4.87
CA GLU A 93 9.88 14.56 -5.44
C GLU A 93 11.06 14.06 -6.28
N GLU A 94 11.75 13.00 -5.83
CA GLU A 94 12.90 12.41 -6.53
C GLU A 94 12.52 11.67 -7.84
N LEU A 95 11.25 11.29 -7.98
CA LEU A 95 10.70 10.64 -9.16
C LEU A 95 10.24 11.63 -10.22
N GLU A 96 10.04 12.91 -9.87
CA GLU A 96 9.64 13.93 -10.82
C GLU A 96 10.78 14.23 -11.83
N ARG A 97 10.40 14.38 -13.10
CA ARG A 97 11.31 14.65 -14.21
C ARG A 97 10.64 15.62 -15.17
N ALA A 98 11.27 16.77 -15.39
CA ALA A 98 10.73 17.82 -16.26
C ALA A 98 10.57 17.36 -17.72
N ASP A 99 11.42 16.43 -18.17
CA ASP A 99 11.37 15.81 -19.50
C ASP A 99 10.40 14.62 -19.59
N GLN A 100 9.86 14.14 -18.45
CA GLN A 100 8.95 12.99 -18.37
C GLN A 100 7.77 13.27 -17.42
N PRO A 101 6.85 14.20 -17.76
CA PRO A 101 5.75 14.61 -16.88
C PRO A 101 4.80 13.47 -16.50
N ASP A 102 4.69 12.44 -17.34
CA ASP A 102 3.83 11.27 -17.10
C ASP A 102 4.57 10.10 -16.42
N LEU A 103 5.82 10.28 -15.95
CA LEU A 103 6.60 9.19 -15.34
C LEU A 103 5.91 8.61 -14.10
N ILE A 104 5.51 9.46 -13.15
CA ILE A 104 4.85 9.03 -11.91
C ILE A 104 3.55 8.26 -12.19
N PRO A 105 2.57 8.78 -12.95
CA PRO A 105 1.34 8.03 -13.24
C PRO A 105 1.62 6.73 -14.01
N LYS A 106 2.61 6.72 -14.92
CA LYS A 106 3.04 5.49 -15.60
C LYS A 106 3.65 4.47 -14.64
N LEU A 107 4.44 4.88 -13.65
CA LEU A 107 4.98 3.96 -12.64
C LEU A 107 3.87 3.33 -11.78
N PHE A 108 2.84 4.11 -11.39
CA PHE A 108 1.67 3.55 -10.69
C PHE A 108 0.89 2.57 -11.56
N GLN A 109 0.68 2.90 -12.85
CA GLN A 109 0.04 1.98 -13.81
C GLN A 109 0.82 0.67 -13.93
N LEU A 110 2.14 0.74 -14.17
CA LEU A 110 3.00 -0.43 -14.28
C LEU A 110 3.03 -1.25 -12.99
N LEU A 111 3.03 -0.59 -11.84
CA LEU A 111 2.96 -1.25 -10.54
C LEU A 111 1.63 -2.00 -10.38
N HIS A 112 0.50 -1.38 -10.75
CA HIS A 112 -0.81 -2.02 -10.73
C HIS A 112 -0.88 -3.22 -11.67
N GLU A 113 -0.37 -3.08 -12.89
CA GLU A 113 -0.27 -4.17 -13.88
C GLU A 113 0.61 -5.33 -13.38
N ASN A 114 1.69 -5.04 -12.66
CA ASN A 114 2.55 -6.06 -12.08
C ASN A 114 1.86 -6.80 -10.92
N ILE A 115 1.15 -6.08 -10.05
CA ILE A 115 0.42 -6.66 -8.91
C ILE A 115 -0.77 -7.52 -9.39
N THR A 116 -1.46 -7.09 -10.45
CA THR A 116 -2.66 -7.77 -10.98
C THR A 116 -2.35 -8.75 -12.11
N ARG A 117 -1.06 -8.94 -12.44
CA ARG A 117 -0.61 -9.80 -13.53
C ARG A 117 -1.20 -11.21 -13.37
N ASN A 118 -1.61 -11.80 -14.49
CA ASN A 118 -2.28 -13.12 -14.55
C ASN A 118 -3.68 -13.18 -13.91
N GLY A 119 -4.30 -12.03 -13.60
CA GLY A 119 -5.68 -11.95 -13.11
C GLY A 119 -5.88 -12.55 -11.72
N SER A 120 -4.78 -12.66 -10.98
CA SER A 120 -4.67 -13.63 -9.93
C SER A 120 -4.95 -12.99 -8.56
N LEU A 121 -4.33 -11.84 -8.25
CA LEU A 121 -4.78 -10.98 -7.15
C LEU A 121 -5.93 -10.05 -7.59
N LYS A 122 -7.12 -10.26 -7.03
CA LYS A 122 -8.26 -9.34 -7.20
C LYS A 122 -8.20 -8.24 -6.15
N LEU A 123 -7.68 -7.08 -6.54
CA LEU A 123 -7.77 -5.86 -5.74
C LEU A 123 -9.06 -5.13 -6.14
N ASP A 124 -10.12 -5.30 -5.36
CA ASP A 124 -11.38 -4.58 -5.56
C ASP A 124 -11.22 -3.15 -5.05
N GLN A 125 -10.51 -2.33 -5.85
CA GLN A 125 -10.29 -0.91 -5.63
C GLN A 125 -11.18 -0.09 -6.56
N SER A 126 -11.78 0.98 -6.03
CA SER A 126 -12.53 1.96 -6.80
C SER A 126 -12.14 3.37 -6.39
N MET A 127 -11.84 4.20 -7.38
CA MET A 127 -11.54 5.61 -7.23
C MET A 127 -12.49 6.44 -8.10
N ALA A 128 -13.08 7.47 -7.50
CA ALA A 128 -13.92 8.42 -8.23
C ALA A 128 -13.72 9.85 -7.73
N LEU A 129 -13.79 10.79 -8.67
CA LEU A 129 -13.83 12.22 -8.40
C LEU A 129 -15.25 12.71 -8.64
N PHE A 130 -15.89 13.27 -7.61
CA PHE A 130 -17.19 13.91 -7.70
C PHE A 130 -16.99 15.41 -7.72
N MET A 131 -17.47 16.09 -8.76
CA MET A 131 -17.21 17.49 -9.00
C MET A 131 -18.50 18.29 -9.17
N HIS A 132 -18.48 19.52 -8.65
CA HIS A 132 -19.63 20.42 -8.74
C HIS A 132 -19.87 20.80 -10.22
N PRO A 133 -21.14 20.90 -10.70
CA PRO A 133 -21.45 21.10 -12.12
C PRO A 133 -20.94 22.41 -12.74
N GLN A 134 -20.57 23.38 -11.90
CA GLN A 134 -20.04 24.67 -12.33
C GLN A 134 -18.62 24.58 -12.94
N PHE A 135 -17.90 23.48 -12.72
CA PHE A 135 -16.54 23.30 -13.22
C PHE A 135 -16.55 22.42 -14.45
N VAL A 136 -15.92 22.88 -15.53
CA VAL A 136 -15.73 22.09 -16.75
C VAL A 136 -14.44 21.29 -16.63
N VAL A 137 -14.52 19.98 -16.81
CA VAL A 137 -13.34 19.09 -16.78
C VAL A 137 -12.52 19.30 -18.06
N GLU A 138 -11.21 19.45 -17.90
CA GLU A 138 -10.27 19.43 -19.01
C GLU A 138 -10.19 18.02 -19.61
N ARG A 139 -10.46 17.91 -20.92
CA ARG A 139 -10.48 16.61 -21.64
C ARG A 139 -9.18 15.82 -21.49
N GLU A 140 -8.04 16.50 -21.51
CA GLU A 140 -6.73 15.84 -21.33
C GLU A 140 -6.62 15.17 -19.96
N PHE A 141 -7.14 15.81 -18.91
CA PHE A 141 -7.15 15.24 -17.57
C PHE A 141 -8.07 14.02 -17.49
N GLU A 142 -9.28 14.11 -18.04
CA GLU A 142 -10.23 13.00 -18.10
C GLU A 142 -9.64 11.77 -18.80
N GLU A 143 -9.02 11.98 -19.97
CA GLU A 143 -8.36 10.90 -20.73
C GLU A 143 -7.20 10.28 -19.95
N LYS A 144 -6.35 11.10 -19.31
CA LYS A 144 -5.21 10.61 -18.54
C LYS A 144 -5.64 9.87 -17.27
N VAL A 145 -6.61 10.38 -16.53
CA VAL A 145 -7.05 9.75 -15.27
C VAL A 145 -7.74 8.41 -15.53
N ASN A 146 -8.50 8.32 -16.62
CA ASN A 146 -9.07 7.05 -17.06
C ASN A 146 -7.96 6.08 -17.50
N LYS A 147 -7.02 6.53 -18.35
CA LYS A 147 -5.92 5.70 -18.86
C LYS A 147 -5.02 5.12 -17.78
N PHE A 148 -4.56 5.95 -16.84
CA PHE A 148 -3.55 5.54 -15.85
C PHE A 148 -4.15 4.88 -14.61
N PHE A 149 -5.37 5.26 -14.23
CA PHE A 149 -5.94 4.87 -12.94
C PHE A 149 -7.33 4.24 -13.03
N ASN A 150 -7.91 4.13 -14.22
CA ASN A 150 -9.28 3.66 -14.43
C ASN A 150 -10.30 4.39 -13.54
N ALA A 151 -10.07 5.70 -13.32
CA ALA A 151 -10.88 6.52 -12.46
C ALA A 151 -12.04 7.13 -13.23
N ASP A 152 -13.17 7.26 -12.54
CA ASP A 152 -14.33 7.97 -13.04
C ASP A 152 -14.37 9.40 -12.50
N ILE A 153 -14.77 10.34 -13.35
CA ILE A 153 -15.19 11.68 -12.94
C ILE A 153 -16.71 11.75 -13.07
N LYS A 154 -17.38 12.21 -12.01
CA LYS A 154 -18.84 12.35 -11.95
C LYS A 154 -19.21 13.76 -11.55
N THR A 155 -20.25 14.29 -12.17
CA THR A 155 -20.83 15.58 -11.82
C THR A 155 -21.94 15.38 -10.80
N VAL A 156 -21.89 16.10 -9.67
CA VAL A 156 -22.87 15.98 -8.58
C VAL A 156 -23.20 17.37 -8.05
N ASN A 157 -24.50 17.68 -7.94
CA ASN A 157 -24.97 18.94 -7.39
C ASN A 157 -24.98 18.91 -5.85
N PHE A 158 -23.85 19.26 -5.24
CA PHE A 158 -23.68 19.24 -3.79
C PHE A 158 -24.67 20.12 -3.00
N ALA A 159 -25.33 21.10 -3.64
CA ALA A 159 -26.37 21.90 -3.00
C ALA A 159 -27.63 21.08 -2.62
N ASP A 160 -27.93 19.99 -3.34
CA ASP A 160 -28.92 19.00 -2.90
C ASP A 160 -28.20 17.87 -2.17
N THR A 161 -27.92 18.09 -0.87
CA THR A 161 -27.13 17.16 -0.06
C THR A 161 -27.82 15.81 0.10
N SER A 162 -29.15 15.78 0.26
CA SER A 162 -29.90 14.54 0.45
C SER A 162 -29.88 13.66 -0.81
N GLU A 163 -30.10 14.24 -1.98
CA GLU A 163 -30.01 13.50 -3.25
C GLU A 163 -28.57 13.07 -3.52
N SER A 164 -27.61 13.98 -3.33
CA SER A 164 -26.19 13.72 -3.60
C SER A 164 -25.60 12.59 -2.75
N ILE A 165 -25.98 12.50 -1.46
CA ILE A 165 -25.57 11.40 -0.58
C ILE A 165 -26.05 10.05 -1.14
N GLY A 166 -27.30 9.98 -1.60
CA GLY A 166 -27.86 8.78 -2.23
C GLY A 166 -27.09 8.39 -3.49
N VAL A 167 -26.89 9.35 -4.41
CA VAL A 167 -26.17 9.14 -5.67
C VAL A 167 -24.74 8.63 -5.43
N ILE A 168 -24.01 9.25 -4.51
CA ILE A 168 -22.62 8.87 -4.20
C ILE A 168 -22.58 7.48 -3.58
N ASN A 169 -23.43 7.19 -2.58
CA ASN A 169 -23.46 5.89 -1.92
C ASN A 169 -23.88 4.77 -2.87
N ASP A 170 -24.88 4.99 -3.73
CA ASP A 170 -25.32 4.00 -4.72
C ASP A 170 -24.25 3.71 -5.75
N TYR A 171 -23.53 4.75 -6.20
CA TYR A 171 -22.40 4.61 -7.10
C TYR A 171 -21.28 3.76 -6.48
N ILE A 172 -20.89 4.06 -5.24
CA ILE A 172 -19.85 3.31 -4.52
C ILE A 172 -20.30 1.87 -4.23
N ARG A 173 -21.56 1.67 -3.85
CA ARG A 173 -22.14 0.34 -3.65
C ARG A 173 -22.10 -0.50 -4.93
N GLY A 174 -22.43 0.10 -6.07
CA GLY A 174 -22.33 -0.55 -7.37
C GLY A 174 -20.89 -0.96 -7.72
N LYS A 175 -19.93 -0.04 -7.54
CA LYS A 175 -18.50 -0.29 -7.82
C LYS A 175 -17.89 -1.34 -6.89
N THR A 176 -18.33 -1.40 -5.64
CA THR A 176 -17.84 -2.35 -4.63
C THR A 176 -18.68 -3.63 -4.54
N ARG A 177 -19.63 -3.85 -5.46
CA ARG A 177 -20.54 -5.01 -5.47
C ARG A 177 -21.26 -5.22 -4.12
N GLY A 178 -21.62 -4.14 -3.46
CA GLY A 178 -22.30 -4.15 -2.16
C GLY A 178 -21.41 -4.31 -0.94
N LYS A 179 -20.08 -4.40 -1.09
CA LYS A 179 -19.14 -4.52 0.04
C LYS A 179 -19.03 -3.24 0.87
N VAL A 180 -19.18 -2.08 0.23
CA VAL A 180 -19.31 -0.79 0.91
C VAL A 180 -20.74 -0.31 0.70
N THR A 181 -21.54 -0.37 1.76
CA THR A 181 -22.97 -0.02 1.71
C THR A 181 -23.22 1.48 1.87
N GLU A 182 -22.41 2.13 2.71
CA GLU A 182 -22.47 3.55 3.01
C GLU A 182 -21.04 4.10 3.07
N MET A 183 -20.74 5.07 2.22
CA MET A 183 -19.46 5.77 2.14
C MET A 183 -19.52 7.12 2.87
N ILE A 184 -20.63 7.84 2.69
CA ILE A 184 -20.88 9.14 3.33
C ILE A 184 -22.25 9.16 3.99
N SER A 185 -22.33 9.77 5.16
CA SER A 185 -23.58 10.02 5.89
C SER A 185 -23.92 11.51 5.97
N ALA A 186 -22.97 12.38 5.64
CA ALA A 186 -23.11 13.82 5.59
C ALA A 186 -22.30 14.37 4.41
N LEU A 187 -22.69 15.54 3.93
CA LEU A 187 -22.06 16.23 2.81
C LEU A 187 -22.22 17.75 3.02
N ASP A 188 -21.13 18.49 2.81
CA ASP A 188 -21.17 19.96 2.82
C ASP A 188 -21.71 20.47 1.47
N GLU A 189 -22.71 21.35 1.50
CA GLU A 189 -23.28 22.01 0.32
C GLU A 189 -22.25 22.85 -0.45
N GLN A 190 -21.19 23.29 0.22
CA GLN A 190 -20.08 24.06 -0.36
C GLN A 190 -19.01 23.18 -1.00
N THR A 191 -19.21 21.86 -1.05
CA THR A 191 -18.28 20.93 -1.68
C THR A 191 -18.12 21.25 -3.17
N LYS A 192 -16.85 21.31 -3.61
CA LYS A 192 -16.48 21.61 -5.00
C LYS A 192 -15.92 20.38 -5.71
N LEU A 193 -15.07 19.65 -4.99
CA LEU A 193 -14.46 18.41 -5.44
C LEU A 193 -14.34 17.46 -4.25
N LEU A 194 -14.90 16.27 -4.41
CA LEU A 194 -14.83 15.17 -3.46
C LEU A 194 -14.12 14.00 -4.14
N LEU A 195 -13.00 13.57 -3.57
CA LEU A 195 -12.29 12.37 -4.01
C LEU A 195 -12.63 11.21 -3.08
N ILE A 196 -13.16 10.13 -3.64
CA ILE A 196 -13.49 8.91 -2.91
C ILE A 196 -12.61 7.78 -3.41
N ASN A 197 -11.98 7.11 -2.44
CA ASN A 197 -11.22 5.90 -2.67
C ASN A 197 -11.73 4.80 -1.74
N THR A 198 -12.09 3.66 -2.33
CA THR A 198 -12.55 2.47 -1.61
C THR A 198 -11.75 1.27 -2.03
N ILE A 199 -11.46 0.39 -1.08
CA ILE A 199 -10.68 -0.81 -1.36
C ILE A 199 -11.06 -1.95 -0.43
N PHE A 200 -11.25 -3.13 -1.02
CA PHE A 200 -11.54 -4.37 -0.30
C PHE A 200 -10.38 -5.34 -0.52
N PHE A 201 -9.80 -5.87 0.57
CA PHE A 201 -8.81 -6.93 0.46
C PHE A 201 -9.48 -8.30 0.42
N GLN A 202 -9.14 -9.08 -0.61
CA GLN A 202 -9.55 -10.47 -0.75
C GLN A 202 -8.33 -11.36 -1.07
N GLY A 203 -7.72 -11.98 -0.05
CA GLY A 203 -6.70 -13.02 -0.22
C GLY A 203 -7.12 -14.39 0.33
N ALA A 204 -6.76 -15.48 -0.35
CA ALA A 204 -6.89 -16.85 0.16
C ALA A 204 -5.54 -17.38 0.65
N TRP A 205 -5.50 -17.96 1.85
CA TRP A 205 -4.23 -18.47 2.42
C TRP A 205 -3.66 -19.58 1.54
N GLN A 206 -2.34 -19.60 1.29
CA GLN A 206 -1.71 -20.78 0.67
C GLN A 206 -1.83 -22.02 1.56
N MET A 207 -1.90 -21.79 2.87
CA MET A 207 -1.96 -22.82 3.90
C MET A 207 -3.09 -22.46 4.88
N PRO A 208 -4.36 -22.79 4.55
CA PRO A 208 -5.50 -22.42 5.37
C PRO A 208 -5.45 -23.06 6.77
N PHE A 209 -6.07 -22.39 7.73
CA PHE A 209 -6.33 -22.92 9.06
C PHE A 209 -7.48 -23.94 9.00
N ASN A 210 -7.50 -24.87 9.96
CA ASN A 210 -8.60 -25.81 10.08
C ASN A 210 -9.66 -25.24 11.02
N GLY A 211 -10.84 -24.90 10.50
CA GLY A 211 -11.96 -24.35 11.29
C GLY A 211 -12.41 -25.22 12.46
N ASN A 212 -12.19 -26.54 12.41
CA ASN A 212 -12.49 -27.43 13.54
C ASN A 212 -11.53 -27.26 14.73
N LEU A 213 -10.38 -26.60 14.51
CA LEU A 213 -9.40 -26.27 15.55
C LEU A 213 -9.57 -24.85 16.09
N THR A 214 -10.41 -24.03 15.46
CA THR A 214 -10.73 -22.69 15.96
C THR A 214 -11.49 -22.80 17.27
N ARG A 215 -11.01 -22.12 18.32
CA ARG A 215 -11.63 -22.11 19.65
C ARG A 215 -11.62 -20.70 20.21
N ASN A 216 -12.58 -20.38 21.07
CA ASN A 216 -12.54 -19.14 21.82
C ASN A 216 -11.32 -19.14 22.75
N ALA A 217 -10.53 -18.07 22.69
CA ALA A 217 -9.37 -17.87 23.54
C ALA A 217 -9.29 -16.40 23.98
N PRO A 218 -8.61 -16.10 25.10
CA PRO A 218 -8.43 -14.73 25.56
C PRO A 218 -7.53 -13.94 24.60
N PHE A 219 -7.92 -12.70 24.33
CA PHE A 219 -7.10 -11.66 23.72
C PHE A 219 -7.00 -10.49 24.71
N TYR A 220 -5.76 -10.12 25.03
CA TYR A 220 -5.42 -9.09 26.01
C TYR A 220 -5.30 -7.74 25.30
N ILE A 221 -6.34 -6.92 25.36
CA ILE A 221 -6.34 -5.56 24.78
C ILE A 221 -5.28 -4.71 25.50
N ASP A 222 -5.26 -4.82 26.83
CA ASP A 222 -4.27 -4.23 27.71
C ASP A 222 -4.14 -5.08 29.00
N ASN A 223 -3.46 -4.56 30.02
CA ASN A 223 -3.23 -5.25 31.29
C ASN A 223 -4.51 -5.49 32.12
N TYR A 224 -5.61 -4.80 31.80
CA TYR A 224 -6.86 -4.79 32.55
C TYR A 224 -8.05 -5.31 31.74
N ASN A 225 -7.99 -5.20 30.40
CA ASN A 225 -9.06 -5.54 29.49
C ASN A 225 -8.75 -6.80 28.69
N THR A 226 -9.62 -7.80 28.77
CA THR A 226 -9.52 -9.07 28.03
C THR A 226 -10.85 -9.39 27.37
N VAL A 227 -10.80 -9.82 26.11
CA VAL A 227 -11.96 -10.28 25.33
C VAL A 227 -11.78 -11.73 24.89
N GLN A 228 -12.88 -12.45 24.66
CA GLN A 228 -12.85 -13.80 24.09
C GLN A 228 -13.02 -13.71 22.58
N VAL A 229 -12.10 -14.32 21.83
CA VAL A 229 -12.05 -14.20 20.37
C VAL A 229 -11.93 -15.58 19.74
N PRO A 230 -12.53 -15.82 18.56
CA PRO A 230 -12.26 -17.04 17.79
C PRO A 230 -10.78 -17.06 17.38
N MET A 231 -10.01 -17.91 18.04
CA MET A 231 -8.57 -18.06 17.82
C MET A 231 -8.34 -19.27 16.90
N MET A 232 -7.86 -18.99 15.70
CA MET A 232 -7.47 -20.00 14.72
C MET A 232 -6.12 -20.62 15.12
N LEU A 233 -5.95 -21.91 14.86
CA LEU A 233 -4.75 -22.68 15.21
C LEU A 233 -4.20 -23.40 13.99
N LYS A 234 -2.88 -23.32 13.76
CA LYS A 234 -2.18 -24.14 12.78
C LYS A 234 -0.73 -24.39 13.15
N GLU A 235 -0.31 -25.65 13.11
CA GLU A 235 1.11 -26.03 13.20
C GLU A 235 1.63 -26.34 11.79
N ASP A 236 2.66 -25.60 11.37
CA ASP A 236 3.33 -25.82 10.07
C ASP A 236 4.71 -25.14 10.03
N LYS A 237 5.36 -25.15 8.87
CA LYS A 237 6.57 -24.37 8.61
C LYS A 237 6.23 -22.97 8.11
N PHE A 238 6.35 -21.99 9.00
CA PHE A 238 6.15 -20.57 8.68
C PHE A 238 7.46 -19.80 8.66
N TYR A 239 7.44 -18.62 8.02
CA TYR A 239 8.57 -17.70 8.00
C TYR A 239 8.47 -16.76 9.20
N THR A 240 9.51 -16.73 10.03
CA THR A 240 9.57 -15.86 11.22
C THR A 240 10.86 -15.08 11.29
N ALA A 241 10.83 -13.91 11.91
CA ALA A 241 12.01 -13.14 12.28
C ALA A 241 11.82 -12.51 13.67
N GLU A 242 12.90 -11.95 14.21
CA GLU A 242 12.88 -11.21 15.48
C GLU A 242 13.59 -9.86 15.26
N ASP A 243 12.98 -8.80 15.77
CA ASP A 243 13.58 -7.48 15.90
C ASP A 243 13.84 -7.23 17.39
N ALA A 244 15.00 -7.68 17.86
CA ALA A 244 15.39 -7.55 19.26
C ALA A 244 15.49 -6.08 19.70
N SER A 245 15.89 -5.17 18.80
CA SER A 245 15.94 -3.73 19.11
C SER A 245 14.57 -3.11 19.32
N LEU A 246 13.56 -3.59 18.59
CA LEU A 246 12.17 -3.17 18.76
C LEU A 246 11.44 -3.94 19.87
N GLY A 247 12.01 -5.06 20.32
CA GLY A 247 11.32 -5.99 21.21
C GLY A 247 10.08 -6.60 20.55
N ALA A 248 10.18 -7.04 19.29
CA ALA A 248 9.05 -7.58 18.53
C ALA A 248 9.41 -8.83 17.72
N ARG A 249 8.42 -9.68 17.50
CA ARG A 249 8.52 -10.88 16.65
C ARG A 249 7.70 -10.70 15.38
N VAL A 250 8.19 -11.26 14.29
CA VAL A 250 7.58 -11.14 12.97
C VAL A 250 7.17 -12.52 12.46
N LEU A 251 5.97 -12.63 11.91
CA LEU A 251 5.43 -13.84 11.27
C LEU A 251 4.94 -13.48 9.86
N LYS A 252 5.35 -14.21 8.85
CA LYS A 252 4.82 -14.09 7.48
C LYS A 252 3.85 -15.24 7.19
N LEU A 253 2.64 -14.87 6.79
CA LEU A 253 1.54 -15.74 6.37
C LEU A 253 1.26 -15.52 4.87
N PRO A 254 1.66 -16.47 4.00
CA PRO A 254 1.45 -16.34 2.56
C PRO A 254 0.00 -16.52 2.13
N TYR A 255 -0.47 -15.62 1.28
CA TYR A 255 -1.65 -15.80 0.44
C TYR A 255 -1.25 -16.36 -0.93
N TYR A 256 -2.21 -16.88 -1.68
CA TYR A 256 -2.00 -17.10 -3.12
C TYR A 256 -1.62 -15.79 -3.81
N GLU A 257 -1.07 -15.91 -5.03
CA GLU A 257 -0.88 -14.76 -5.92
C GLU A 257 0.16 -13.75 -5.46
N GLY A 258 1.25 -14.26 -4.90
CA GLY A 258 2.42 -13.45 -4.57
C GLY A 258 2.15 -12.40 -3.50
N VAL A 259 1.11 -12.57 -2.68
CA VAL A 259 0.79 -11.66 -1.57
C VAL A 259 1.07 -12.34 -0.24
N SER A 260 1.54 -11.57 0.73
CA SER A 260 1.75 -12.06 2.10
C SER A 260 1.27 -11.07 3.13
N MET A 261 0.72 -11.59 4.24
CA MET A 261 0.54 -10.83 5.48
C MET A 261 1.77 -11.00 6.36
N LEU A 262 2.36 -9.90 6.78
CA LEU A 262 3.40 -9.85 7.80
C LEU A 262 2.76 -9.36 9.10
N ILE A 263 2.76 -10.20 10.14
CA ILE A 263 2.36 -9.83 11.50
C ILE A 263 3.59 -9.38 12.25
N LEU A 264 3.54 -8.18 12.84
CA LEU A 264 4.51 -7.69 13.81
C LEU A 264 3.83 -7.70 15.19
N LEU A 265 4.37 -8.54 16.07
CA LEU A 265 3.83 -8.77 17.41
C LEU A 265 4.83 -8.28 18.46
N PRO A 266 4.54 -7.18 19.16
CA PRO A 266 5.36 -6.71 20.29
C PRO A 266 5.52 -7.80 21.35
N ASN A 267 6.65 -7.83 22.05
CA ASN A 267 6.89 -8.77 23.14
C ASN A 267 5.92 -8.53 24.31
N THR A 268 5.71 -9.57 25.13
CA THR A 268 4.81 -9.47 26.29
C THR A 268 5.28 -8.37 27.25
N GLY A 269 4.37 -7.52 27.70
CA GLY A 269 4.67 -6.40 28.61
C GLY A 269 5.18 -5.14 27.91
N MET A 270 5.39 -5.16 26.60
CA MET A 270 5.68 -3.95 25.81
C MET A 270 4.39 -3.23 25.44
N ASP A 271 4.40 -1.91 25.57
CA ASP A 271 3.34 -1.04 25.05
C ASP A 271 3.46 -0.97 23.52
N TYR A 272 2.34 -1.15 22.81
CA TYR A 272 2.33 -1.08 21.35
C TYR A 272 2.68 0.33 20.85
N THR A 273 2.46 1.38 21.64
CA THR A 273 2.80 2.76 21.29
C THR A 273 4.31 2.97 21.12
N MET A 274 5.14 2.21 21.84
CA MET A 274 6.61 2.21 21.64
C MET A 274 7.01 1.67 20.28
N VAL A 275 6.14 0.86 19.65
CA VAL A 275 6.35 0.29 18.33
C VAL A 275 5.83 1.24 17.24
N ASP A 276 4.77 2.01 17.50
CA ASP A 276 4.15 2.93 16.52
C ASP A 276 5.19 3.88 15.87
N ASP A 277 6.04 4.50 16.67
CA ASP A 277 7.00 5.50 16.20
C ASP A 277 8.20 4.89 15.45
N GLU A 278 8.53 3.65 15.77
CA GLU A 278 9.71 2.95 15.28
C GLU A 278 9.44 2.16 14.00
N ILE A 279 8.21 2.05 13.51
CA ILE A 279 7.94 1.39 12.23
C ILE A 279 8.42 2.29 11.08
N THR A 280 9.43 1.83 10.32
CA THR A 280 9.95 2.52 9.12
C THR A 280 10.02 1.57 7.92
N ALA A 281 10.17 2.13 6.71
CA ALA A 281 10.30 1.35 5.48
C ALA A 281 11.57 0.46 5.51
N GLU A 282 12.67 0.97 6.05
CA GLU A 282 13.94 0.24 6.19
C GLU A 282 13.82 -0.92 7.17
N ARG A 283 13.15 -0.71 8.32
CA ARG A 283 12.87 -1.80 9.27
C ARG A 283 11.97 -2.85 8.65
N PHE A 284 10.93 -2.45 7.92
CA PHE A 284 10.07 -3.40 7.20
C PHE A 284 10.87 -4.27 6.22
N GLN A 285 11.73 -3.67 5.38
CA GLN A 285 12.62 -4.43 4.50
C GLN A 285 13.60 -5.33 5.27
N SER A 286 14.11 -4.85 6.40
CA SER A 286 14.96 -5.64 7.29
C SER A 286 14.24 -6.88 7.81
N TRP A 287 12.96 -6.77 8.18
CA TRP A 287 12.17 -7.92 8.62
C TRP A 287 12.06 -8.96 7.50
N ILE A 288 11.72 -8.55 6.28
CA ILE A 288 11.61 -9.44 5.12
C ILE A 288 12.91 -10.22 4.88
N THR A 289 14.05 -9.54 4.86
CA THR A 289 15.37 -10.18 4.61
C THR A 289 15.81 -11.13 5.72
N LYS A 290 15.37 -10.87 6.96
CA LYS A 290 15.69 -11.69 8.15
C LYS A 290 14.76 -12.89 8.34
N LEU A 291 13.66 -13.01 7.58
CA LEU A 291 12.74 -14.14 7.69
C LEU A 291 13.45 -15.49 7.50
N ARG A 292 13.15 -16.44 8.38
CA ARG A 292 13.62 -17.82 8.31
C ARG A 292 12.45 -18.78 8.47
N LYS A 293 12.42 -19.83 7.65
CA LYS A 293 11.35 -20.83 7.67
C LYS A 293 11.61 -21.85 8.78
N ILE A 294 10.74 -21.88 9.79
CA ILE A 294 10.83 -22.78 10.96
C ILE A 294 9.50 -23.45 11.24
N LYS A 295 9.52 -24.61 11.92
CA LYS A 295 8.30 -25.25 12.42
C LYS A 295 7.78 -24.47 13.63
N VAL A 296 6.54 -23.99 13.56
CA VAL A 296 5.92 -23.16 14.58
C VAL A 296 4.41 -23.42 14.62
N GLU A 297 3.83 -23.40 15.82
CA GLU A 297 2.39 -23.37 16.02
C GLU A 297 1.93 -21.91 16.07
N VAL A 298 1.05 -21.52 15.15
CA VAL A 298 0.48 -20.18 15.04
C VAL A 298 -0.93 -20.18 15.62
N ASN A 299 -1.18 -19.26 16.55
CA ASN A 299 -2.49 -18.92 17.05
C ASN A 299 -2.81 -17.49 16.62
N MET A 300 -3.89 -17.28 15.85
CA MET A 300 -4.26 -15.97 15.30
C MET A 300 -5.76 -15.72 15.39
N PRO A 301 -6.22 -14.54 15.86
CA PRO A 301 -7.63 -14.25 15.96
C PRO A 301 -8.23 -14.07 14.57
N LYS A 302 -9.48 -14.51 14.40
CA LYS A 302 -10.34 -13.99 13.34
C LYS A 302 -10.61 -12.51 13.64
N PHE A 303 -10.63 -11.69 12.60
CA PHE A 303 -11.03 -10.29 12.73
C PHE A 303 -11.60 -9.77 11.42
N ASN A 304 -12.40 -8.72 11.53
CA ASN A 304 -12.93 -7.98 10.39
C ASN A 304 -12.78 -6.50 10.73
N MET A 305 -12.26 -5.71 9.80
CA MET A 305 -12.18 -4.27 9.96
C MET A 305 -12.75 -3.53 8.76
N GLU A 306 -13.45 -2.45 9.06
CA GLU A 306 -13.99 -1.48 8.12
C GLU A 306 -13.65 -0.07 8.63
N GLN A 307 -12.55 0.49 8.13
CA GLN A 307 -12.03 1.76 8.59
C GLN A 307 -12.19 2.83 7.52
N SER A 308 -12.61 4.02 7.96
CA SER A 308 -12.88 5.17 7.09
C SER A 308 -12.10 6.39 7.58
N TYR A 309 -11.42 7.09 6.68
CA TYR A 309 -10.62 8.26 6.99
C TYR A 309 -10.98 9.44 6.10
N SER A 310 -11.28 10.56 6.76
CA SER A 310 -11.33 11.88 6.14
C SER A 310 -9.93 12.43 6.00
N LEU A 311 -9.24 12.07 4.93
CA LEU A 311 -7.82 12.42 4.72
C LEU A 311 -7.58 13.93 4.64
N HIS A 312 -8.60 14.70 4.25
CA HIS A 312 -8.57 16.16 4.28
C HIS A 312 -8.34 16.75 5.68
N ASN A 313 -8.60 16.00 6.76
CA ASN A 313 -8.31 16.41 8.13
C ASN A 313 -6.88 16.03 8.58
N LEU A 314 -6.24 15.08 7.89
CA LEU A 314 -4.93 14.54 8.29
C LEU A 314 -3.77 15.16 7.49
N LEU A 315 -3.95 15.24 6.16
CA LEU A 315 -2.93 15.64 5.20
C LEU A 315 -2.44 17.10 5.35
N PRO A 316 -3.27 18.08 5.77
CA PRO A 316 -2.78 19.42 6.12
C PRO A 316 -1.70 19.37 7.20
N GLY A 317 -1.87 18.52 8.22
CA GLY A 317 -0.88 18.31 9.27
C GLY A 317 0.38 17.57 8.82
N MET A 318 0.38 17.03 7.59
CA MET A 318 1.55 16.43 6.94
C MET A 318 2.21 17.41 5.94
N GLY A 319 1.64 18.60 5.73
CA GLY A 319 2.18 19.64 4.84
C GLY A 319 1.44 19.82 3.51
N MET A 320 0.35 19.07 3.27
CA MET A 320 -0.51 19.24 2.09
C MET A 320 -1.70 20.14 2.46
N THR A 321 -1.50 21.46 2.39
CA THR A 321 -2.50 22.45 2.81
C THR A 321 -3.16 23.16 1.62
N SER A 322 -2.37 23.44 0.58
CA SER A 322 -2.78 24.26 -0.57
C SER A 322 -3.96 23.63 -1.31
N ALA A 323 -3.95 22.30 -1.53
CA ALA A 323 -5.01 21.57 -2.23
C ALA A 323 -6.41 21.74 -1.61
N PHE A 324 -6.48 21.92 -0.29
CA PHE A 324 -7.72 22.06 0.48
C PHE A 324 -8.14 23.52 0.69
N SER A 325 -7.33 24.46 0.21
CA SER A 325 -7.51 25.89 0.45
C SER A 325 -7.98 26.62 -0.83
N ASN A 326 -8.32 27.90 -0.69
CA ASN A 326 -8.61 28.76 -1.85
C ASN A 326 -7.34 29.08 -2.70
N LEU A 327 -6.15 28.65 -2.25
CA LEU A 327 -4.90 28.73 -3.00
C LEU A 327 -4.63 27.45 -3.82
N ALA A 328 -5.58 26.52 -3.88
CA ALA A 328 -5.46 25.32 -4.69
C ALA A 328 -5.27 25.69 -6.17
N ASN A 329 -4.21 25.14 -6.76
CA ASN A 329 -3.98 25.23 -8.19
C ASN A 329 -4.25 23.86 -8.80
N LEU A 330 -5.51 23.65 -9.20
CA LEU A 330 -6.00 22.47 -9.90
C LEU A 330 -6.38 22.79 -11.36
N THR A 331 -5.67 23.76 -11.95
CA THR A 331 -6.00 24.31 -13.28
C THR A 331 -5.89 23.29 -14.40
N LYS A 332 -5.11 22.20 -14.23
CA LYS A 332 -5.05 21.11 -15.21
C LYS A 332 -6.29 20.20 -15.15
N LEU A 333 -7.07 20.24 -14.08
CA LEU A 333 -8.37 19.56 -13.98
C LEU A 333 -9.51 20.46 -14.50
N SER A 334 -9.49 21.75 -14.18
CA SER A 334 -10.46 22.73 -14.69
C SER A 334 -9.86 24.14 -14.68
N GLN A 335 -10.02 24.89 -15.76
CA GLN A 335 -9.58 26.29 -15.83
C GLN A 335 -10.51 27.26 -15.05
N ASP A 336 -11.66 26.78 -14.61
CA ASP A 336 -12.61 27.56 -13.83
C ASP A 336 -12.06 27.94 -12.45
N LYS A 337 -12.29 29.18 -12.04
CA LYS A 337 -11.68 29.74 -10.83
C LYS A 337 -12.27 29.15 -9.56
N GLY A 338 -11.40 28.95 -8.57
CA GLY A 338 -11.79 28.60 -7.21
C GLY A 338 -12.10 27.13 -7.00
N LEU A 339 -11.75 26.26 -7.95
CA LEU A 339 -11.73 24.81 -7.73
C LEU A 339 -10.69 24.47 -6.64
N LYS A 340 -11.12 23.72 -5.64
CA LYS A 340 -10.28 23.15 -4.58
C LYS A 340 -10.78 21.76 -4.25
N LEU A 341 -9.91 20.96 -3.65
CA LEU A 341 -10.29 19.68 -3.09
C LEU A 341 -10.99 19.93 -1.76
N SER A 342 -12.31 19.75 -1.71
CA SER A 342 -13.09 19.95 -0.48
C SER A 342 -12.89 18.77 0.47
N GLU A 343 -13.05 17.56 -0.04
CA GLU A 343 -13.01 16.34 0.76
C GLU A 343 -12.24 15.24 0.05
N VAL A 344 -11.52 14.46 0.86
CA VAL A 344 -10.90 13.19 0.44
C VAL A 344 -11.27 12.14 1.45
N LEU A 345 -11.90 11.06 0.98
CA LEU A 345 -12.37 9.97 1.81
C LEU A 345 -11.73 8.67 1.35
N HIS A 346 -11.12 7.96 2.30
CA HIS A 346 -10.58 6.63 2.09
C HIS A 346 -11.31 5.62 2.96
N LYS A 347 -11.77 4.52 2.37
CA LYS A 347 -12.40 3.41 3.09
C LYS A 347 -11.77 2.09 2.72
N ALA A 348 -11.27 1.37 3.71
CA ALA A 348 -10.63 0.08 3.55
C ALA A 348 -11.35 -0.99 4.37
N VAL A 349 -11.54 -2.15 3.76
CA VAL A 349 -12.23 -3.29 4.37
C VAL A 349 -11.40 -4.55 4.24
N ILE A 350 -11.30 -5.32 5.33
CA ILE A 350 -10.62 -6.61 5.39
C ILE A 350 -11.40 -7.57 6.26
N GLU A 351 -11.47 -8.82 5.81
CA GLU A 351 -11.96 -9.95 6.60
C GLU A 351 -10.87 -11.01 6.67
N VAL A 352 -10.60 -11.52 7.86
CA VAL A 352 -9.61 -12.57 8.09
C VAL A 352 -10.26 -13.76 8.78
N ASP A 353 -10.34 -14.87 8.05
CA ASP A 353 -10.83 -16.16 8.54
C ASP A 353 -9.85 -17.32 8.26
N GLU A 354 -10.29 -18.55 8.53
CA GLU A 354 -9.48 -19.75 8.40
C GLU A 354 -9.04 -20.05 6.97
N THR A 355 -9.81 -19.61 5.98
CA THR A 355 -9.54 -19.79 4.55
C THR A 355 -8.81 -18.60 3.94
N GLY A 356 -8.88 -17.46 4.63
CA GLY A 356 -8.50 -16.15 4.13
C GLY A 356 -9.78 -15.41 3.80
N THR A 357 -10.12 -15.33 2.52
CA THR A 357 -11.31 -14.61 2.04
C THR A 357 -12.09 -15.37 0.95
N THR A 358 -11.61 -16.54 0.48
CA THR A 358 -12.38 -17.52 -0.31
C THR A 358 -11.67 -18.89 -0.28
N ALA A 359 -12.45 -19.97 -0.14
CA ALA A 359 -11.96 -21.29 0.27
C ALA A 359 -11.54 -22.25 -0.86
N ALA A 360 -10.56 -23.11 -0.58
CA ALA A 360 -10.64 -24.55 -0.88
C ALA A 360 -9.58 -25.39 -0.10
N ALA A 361 -10.03 -26.58 0.30
CA ALA A 361 -9.29 -27.78 0.72
C ALA A 361 -8.62 -27.83 2.12
N ALA A 362 -9.22 -28.66 2.97
CA ALA A 362 -8.66 -29.16 4.21
C ALA A 362 -7.66 -30.29 3.93
N THR A 363 -6.44 -30.18 4.49
CA THR A 363 -5.52 -31.31 4.65
C THR A 363 -5.41 -31.65 6.13
N THR A 364 -5.67 -32.92 6.44
CA THR A 364 -5.53 -33.51 7.78
C THR A 364 -4.05 -33.78 8.02
N ILE A 365 -3.44 -33.18 9.05
CA ILE A 365 -2.05 -33.48 9.44
C ILE A 365 -2.06 -34.39 10.68
N GLY A 366 -1.34 -35.51 10.58
CA GLY A 366 -1.08 -36.44 11.68
C GLY A 366 0.02 -35.92 12.61
N ILE A 367 -0.14 -36.18 13.91
CA ILE A 367 0.80 -35.78 14.97
C ILE A 367 1.96 -36.77 14.99
N ILE A 368 3.20 -36.28 14.80
CA ILE A 368 4.43 -37.04 15.06
C ILE A 368 5.20 -36.27 16.15
N PRO A 369 5.48 -36.88 17.33
CA PRO A 369 6.08 -36.16 18.45
C PRO A 369 7.61 -36.11 18.34
N TYR A 370 8.16 -34.89 18.24
CA TYR A 370 9.53 -34.56 18.64
C TYR A 370 9.58 -33.08 19.05
N SER A 371 9.85 -32.79 20.32
CA SER A 371 9.87 -31.46 20.99
C SER A 371 8.57 -30.64 20.86
N LEU A 372 8.20 -29.88 21.90
CA LEU A 372 7.10 -28.92 21.79
C LEU A 372 7.46 -27.88 20.72
N PRO A 373 6.64 -27.68 19.68
CA PRO A 373 6.92 -26.68 18.65
C PRO A 373 6.98 -25.29 19.30
N ARG A 374 7.79 -24.38 18.73
CA ARG A 374 7.76 -22.97 19.13
C ARG A 374 6.36 -22.42 18.86
N THR A 375 5.85 -21.53 19.72
CA THR A 375 4.50 -20.96 19.59
C THR A 375 4.56 -19.47 19.22
N PHE A 376 3.75 -19.07 18.24
CA PHE A 376 3.49 -17.68 17.88
C PHE A 376 2.01 -17.37 18.14
N ILE A 377 1.73 -16.78 19.31
CA ILE A 377 0.37 -16.51 19.78
C ILE A 377 0.08 -15.02 19.64
N VAL A 378 -0.84 -14.67 18.73
CA VAL A 378 -1.29 -13.30 18.44
C VAL A 378 -2.49 -12.96 19.33
N ASN A 379 -2.27 -12.89 20.64
CA ASN A 379 -3.33 -12.68 21.64
C ASN A 379 -3.27 -11.31 22.33
N ARG A 380 -2.69 -10.31 21.68
CA ARG A 380 -2.53 -8.94 22.19
C ARG A 380 -2.35 -7.98 21.01
N PRO A 381 -2.42 -6.64 21.21
CA PRO A 381 -2.20 -5.66 20.16
C PRO A 381 -1.06 -6.01 19.22
N PHE A 382 -1.36 -6.00 17.93
CA PHE A 382 -0.41 -6.36 16.89
C PHE A 382 -0.61 -5.49 15.65
N PHE A 383 0.43 -5.44 14.84
CA PHE A 383 0.44 -4.73 13.57
C PHE A 383 0.48 -5.76 12.46
N PHE A 384 -0.08 -5.39 11.31
CA PHE A 384 0.02 -6.22 10.14
C PHE A 384 0.19 -5.40 8.87
N PHE A 385 0.85 -6.03 7.91
CA PHE A 385 1.20 -5.44 6.63
C PHE A 385 0.86 -6.46 5.56
N ILE A 386 0.08 -6.08 4.56
CA ILE A 386 -0.19 -6.93 3.41
C ILE A 386 0.60 -6.35 2.25
N TYR A 387 1.48 -7.16 1.68
CA TYR A 387 2.39 -6.70 0.63
C TYR A 387 2.49 -7.70 -0.51
N HIS A 388 2.73 -7.18 -1.71
CA HIS A 388 3.05 -7.98 -2.89
C HIS A 388 4.55 -8.31 -2.87
N GLU A 389 4.89 -9.59 -2.92
CA GLU A 389 6.24 -10.10 -2.68
C GLU A 389 7.22 -9.69 -3.78
N ASP A 390 6.83 -9.79 -5.04
CA ASP A 390 7.75 -9.53 -6.16
C ASP A 390 8.12 -8.05 -6.28
N THR A 391 7.21 -7.15 -5.91
CA THR A 391 7.43 -5.69 -5.99
C THR A 391 7.75 -5.07 -4.63
N ASN A 392 7.67 -5.81 -3.53
CA ASN A 392 7.67 -5.30 -2.15
C ASN A 392 6.65 -4.17 -1.90
N CYS A 393 5.59 -4.09 -2.71
CA CYS A 393 4.61 -3.03 -2.59
C CYS A 393 3.72 -3.27 -1.38
N LEU A 394 3.66 -2.30 -0.47
CA LEU A 394 2.74 -2.31 0.66
C LEU A 394 1.32 -1.98 0.19
N LEU A 395 0.47 -3.01 0.15
CA LEU A 395 -0.92 -2.93 -0.28
C LEU A 395 -1.82 -2.41 0.85
N PHE A 396 -1.62 -2.92 2.07
CA PHE A 396 -2.38 -2.52 3.26
C PHE A 396 -1.50 -2.49 4.49
N MET A 397 -1.85 -1.61 5.42
CA MET A 397 -1.24 -1.50 6.74
C MET A 397 -2.35 -1.40 7.79
N GLY A 398 -2.17 -2.08 8.91
CA GLY A 398 -3.10 -1.97 10.01
C GLY A 398 -2.52 -2.31 11.38
N ARG A 399 -3.29 -1.94 12.40
CA ARG A 399 -3.08 -2.25 13.80
C ARG A 399 -4.39 -2.78 14.36
N VAL A 400 -4.33 -3.92 15.03
CA VAL A 400 -5.47 -4.50 15.75
C VAL A 400 -5.22 -4.34 17.24
N ILE A 401 -6.06 -3.53 17.90
CA ILE A 401 -6.12 -3.35 19.35
C ILE A 401 -7.20 -4.25 19.94
N ASP A 402 -8.38 -4.32 19.29
CA ASP A 402 -9.48 -5.19 19.67
C ASP A 402 -10.07 -5.89 18.43
N PRO A 403 -9.84 -7.20 18.23
CA PRO A 403 -10.31 -7.94 17.06
C PRO A 403 -11.84 -8.14 17.02
N THR A 404 -12.57 -7.77 18.08
CA THR A 404 -14.04 -7.83 18.12
C THR A 404 -14.70 -6.57 17.57
N THR A 405 -13.91 -5.51 17.32
CA THR A 405 -14.37 -4.24 16.77
C THR A 405 -14.05 -4.12 15.28
N LYS A 406 -15.00 -3.57 14.51
CA LYS A 406 -14.85 -3.30 13.07
C LYS A 406 -14.06 -2.02 12.81
#